data_AF-A0A834FC36-F1
#
_entry.id   AF-A0A834FC36-F1
#
_cell.length_a   1.000
_cell.length_b   1.000
_cell.length_c   1.000
_cell.angle_alpha   90.00
_cell.angle_beta   90.00
_cell.angle_gamma   90.00
#
_symmetry.space_group_name_H-M   'P 1'
#
loop_
_entity.id
_entity.type
_entity.pdbx_description
1 polymer ?
#
loop_
_entity_poly.entity_id
_entity_poly.type
_entity_poly.pdbx_seq_one_letter_code
_entity_poly.pdbx_strand_id
1 'polypeptide(L)'
;MNKLRQSFRRKKDVYVPESSRPHQWQTDEEAVRGGKCSFAVKYLGHVEVEESRGMHICEDAVKRLKTDRKFFKGFFAKAGKKAVRAVLWVSADGLRVVDDKTKDLILDQTIEKVSFCAPDRNFERAFSYICRDGTTRRWICHCFMAIKDSGERLSHAVGCAFAACLERKQKREKECGVTATFDANRTTFTREGSFRVTTATEAAEREEVMRQLQDVKKGQCEHRRPGERSVRTCDGGSLVSLQWRRT
;
A
#
# COMPACT_ATOMS: atom_id res chain seq x y z
N MET A 1 31.43 49.79 -17.07
CA MET A 1 30.34 49.52 -16.11
C MET A 1 29.15 48.93 -16.84
N ASN A 2 28.81 47.66 -16.55
CA ASN A 2 27.45 47.11 -16.39
C ASN A 2 26.41 47.34 -17.51
N LYS A 3 25.85 46.35 -18.22
CA LYS A 3 25.20 45.12 -17.71
C LYS A 3 24.98 44.11 -18.86
N LEU A 4 25.52 42.91 -18.68
CA LEU A 4 25.14 41.72 -19.42
C LEU A 4 23.70 41.33 -19.01
N ARG A 5 22.68 41.73 -19.79
CA ARG A 5 21.32 41.19 -19.63
C ARG A 5 21.32 39.75 -20.14
N GLN A 6 21.78 38.83 -19.29
CA GLN A 6 21.51 37.42 -19.45
C GLN A 6 19.99 37.22 -19.39
N SER A 7 19.44 36.91 -20.55
CA SER A 7 18.09 36.43 -20.71
C SER A 7 17.96 35.08 -19.99
N PHE A 8 17.51 35.11 -18.74
CA PHE A 8 16.90 33.96 -18.08
C PHE A 8 15.58 33.62 -18.78
N ARG A 9 15.64 33.20 -20.04
CA ARG A 9 14.60 32.34 -20.62
C ARG A 9 14.73 31.03 -19.86
N ARG A 10 13.94 30.88 -18.80
CA ARG A 10 13.66 29.59 -18.16
C ARG A 10 13.44 28.59 -19.27
N LYS A 11 14.41 27.71 -19.47
CA LYS A 11 14.35 26.58 -20.39
C LYS A 11 13.07 25.85 -20.00
N LYS A 12 12.06 25.88 -20.87
CA LYS A 12 10.81 25.15 -20.69
C LYS A 12 11.24 23.69 -20.54
N ASP A 13 11.10 23.14 -19.33
CA ASP A 13 11.50 21.76 -19.05
C ASP A 13 10.93 20.89 -20.16
N VAL A 14 11.84 20.18 -20.84
CA VAL A 14 11.49 19.19 -21.85
C VAL A 14 10.47 18.27 -21.18
N TYR A 15 9.25 18.20 -21.72
CA TYR A 15 8.23 17.29 -21.25
C TYR A 15 8.74 15.87 -21.52
N VAL A 16 9.44 15.31 -20.55
CA VAL A 16 9.86 13.92 -20.54
C VAL A 16 8.64 13.12 -20.09
N PRO A 17 8.13 12.18 -20.90
CA PRO A 17 7.03 11.31 -20.49
C PRO A 17 7.35 10.65 -19.15
N GLU A 18 6.37 10.61 -18.24
CA GLU A 18 6.51 10.04 -16.89
C GLU A 18 6.98 8.58 -16.90
N SER A 19 6.68 7.86 -17.99
CA SER A 19 7.14 6.48 -18.27
C SER A 19 8.63 6.36 -18.58
N SER A 20 9.31 7.47 -18.88
CA SER A 20 10.72 7.47 -19.29
C SER A 20 11.70 7.59 -18.12
N ARG A 21 11.23 7.50 -16.86
CA ARG A 21 12.08 7.55 -15.66
C ARG A 21 11.77 6.38 -14.71
N PRO A 22 12.37 5.18 -14.92
CA PRO A 22 12.23 4.04 -14.00
C PRO A 22 12.57 4.38 -12.54
N HIS A 23 13.52 5.30 -12.36
CA HIS A 23 13.88 5.84 -11.04
C HIS A 23 12.70 6.49 -10.32
N GLN A 24 11.76 7.09 -11.05
CA GLN A 24 10.64 7.81 -10.45
C GLN A 24 9.67 6.88 -9.73
N TRP A 25 9.45 5.66 -10.24
CA TRP A 25 8.62 4.67 -9.58
C TRP A 25 9.29 4.08 -8.34
N GLN A 26 10.62 3.93 -8.36
CA GLN A 26 11.38 3.56 -7.17
C GLN A 26 11.36 4.66 -6.11
N THR A 27 11.54 5.93 -6.52
CA THR A 27 11.39 7.08 -5.61
C THR A 27 9.98 7.14 -5.01
N ASP A 28 8.95 6.84 -5.81
CA ASP A 28 7.57 6.80 -5.33
C ASP A 28 7.37 5.67 -4.31
N GLU A 29 7.94 4.49 -4.53
CA GLU A 29 7.89 3.38 -3.57
C GLU A 29 8.54 3.76 -2.22
N GLU A 30 9.74 4.33 -2.26
CA GLU A 30 10.44 4.81 -1.06
C GLU A 30 9.64 5.92 -0.37
N ALA A 31 9.06 6.84 -1.13
CA ALA A 31 8.24 7.92 -0.61
C ALA A 31 6.95 7.41 0.03
N VAL A 32 6.32 6.36 -0.52
CA VAL A 32 5.13 5.72 0.07
C VAL A 32 5.47 5.04 1.40
N ARG A 33 6.60 4.32 1.46
CA ARG A 33 7.10 3.72 2.71
C ARG A 33 7.42 4.78 3.76
N GLY A 34 7.93 5.94 3.34
CA GLY A 34 8.24 7.09 4.19
C GLY A 34 7.07 8.05 4.44
N GLY A 35 5.87 7.80 3.90
CA GLY A 35 4.68 8.65 4.08
C GLY A 35 4.76 10.05 3.44
N LYS A 36 5.66 10.24 2.47
CA LYS A 36 5.91 11.53 1.78
C LYS A 36 5.32 11.59 0.37
N CYS A 37 4.72 10.50 -0.11
CA CYS A 37 4.17 10.42 -1.46
C CYS A 37 2.85 11.21 -1.56
N SER A 38 2.77 12.14 -2.52
CA SER A 38 1.58 12.95 -2.76
C SER A 38 1.36 13.25 -4.24
N PHE A 39 0.09 13.30 -4.64
CA PHE A 39 -0.33 13.55 -6.02
C PHE A 39 -1.39 14.65 -6.08
N ALA A 40 -1.25 15.56 -7.05
CA ALA A 40 -2.25 16.59 -7.30
C ALA A 40 -3.42 15.99 -8.09
N VAL A 41 -4.58 15.91 -7.47
CA VAL A 41 -5.77 15.26 -8.03
C VAL A 41 -7.00 16.16 -7.97
N LYS A 42 -8.02 15.77 -8.71
CA LYS A 42 -9.34 16.35 -8.63
C LYS A 42 -10.31 15.26 -8.20
N TYR A 43 -10.92 15.47 -7.05
CA TYR A 43 -11.89 14.51 -6.52
C TYR A 43 -13.20 14.63 -7.31
N LEU A 44 -13.62 13.54 -7.93
CA LEU A 44 -14.86 13.50 -8.71
C LEU A 44 -16.06 13.16 -7.82
N GLY A 45 -15.84 12.32 -6.81
CA GLY A 45 -16.87 11.84 -5.89
C GLY A 45 -16.71 10.35 -5.60
N HIS A 46 -17.77 9.76 -5.07
CA HIS A 46 -17.87 8.33 -4.82
C HIS A 46 -19.18 7.79 -5.39
N VAL A 47 -19.21 6.49 -5.70
CA VAL A 47 -20.38 5.77 -6.21
C VAL A 47 -20.48 4.44 -5.48
N GLU A 48 -21.69 4.06 -5.13
CA GLU A 48 -21.96 2.73 -4.58
C GLU A 48 -21.85 1.67 -5.67
N VAL A 49 -21.14 0.58 -5.37
CA VAL A 49 -20.90 -0.53 -6.29
C VAL A 49 -21.31 -1.85 -5.64
N GLU A 50 -21.62 -2.85 -6.46
CA GLU A 50 -22.06 -4.16 -5.98
C GLU A 50 -20.87 -5.08 -5.69
N GLU A 51 -19.80 -4.96 -6.49
CA GLU A 51 -18.61 -5.81 -6.40
C GLU A 51 -17.44 -5.12 -5.71
N SER A 52 -16.63 -5.92 -4.99
CA SER A 52 -15.44 -5.43 -4.29
C SER A 52 -14.22 -5.22 -5.21
N ARG A 53 -14.27 -5.74 -6.44
CA ARG A 53 -13.16 -5.76 -7.40
C ARG A 53 -13.70 -5.82 -8.84
N GLY A 54 -13.03 -5.16 -9.77
CA GLY A 54 -13.38 -5.23 -11.19
C GLY A 54 -13.01 -3.94 -11.93
N MET A 55 -12.25 -4.05 -13.01
CA MET A 55 -11.89 -2.87 -13.83
C MET A 55 -13.13 -2.22 -14.46
N HIS A 56 -14.08 -3.03 -14.95
CA HIS A 56 -15.32 -2.52 -15.55
C HIS A 56 -16.19 -1.75 -14.54
N ILE A 57 -16.22 -2.18 -13.27
CA ILE A 57 -16.91 -1.49 -12.17
C ILE A 57 -16.32 -0.09 -11.95
N CYS A 58 -14.99 0.00 -11.93
CA CYS A 58 -14.27 1.26 -11.82
C CYS A 58 -14.55 2.20 -13.01
N GLU A 59 -14.50 1.68 -14.24
CA GLU A 59 -14.77 2.43 -15.46
C GLU A 59 -16.20 2.98 -15.49
N ASP A 60 -17.18 2.16 -15.09
CA ASP A 60 -18.58 2.56 -15.06
C ASP A 60 -18.84 3.62 -13.98
N ALA A 61 -18.19 3.52 -12.82
CA ALA A 61 -18.27 4.55 -11.77
C ALA A 61 -17.72 5.90 -12.26
N VAL A 62 -16.57 5.91 -12.95
CA VAL A 62 -15.98 7.13 -13.53
C VAL A 62 -16.88 7.72 -14.61
N LYS A 63 -17.45 6.89 -15.48
CA LYS A 63 -18.40 7.32 -16.52
C LYS A 63 -19.65 7.94 -15.91
N ARG A 64 -20.26 7.30 -14.89
CA ARG A 64 -21.44 7.81 -14.17
C ARG A 64 -21.15 9.18 -13.55
N LEU A 65 -20.09 9.31 -12.75
CA LEU A 65 -19.71 10.59 -12.13
C LEU A 65 -19.44 11.69 -13.15
N LYS A 66 -18.84 11.36 -14.30
CA LYS A 66 -18.63 12.33 -15.38
C LYS A 66 -19.94 12.74 -16.05
N THR A 67 -20.83 11.81 -16.33
CA THR A 67 -22.13 12.08 -16.95
C THR A 67 -23.00 12.91 -16.01
N ASP A 68 -23.11 12.50 -14.76
CA ASP A 68 -23.83 13.24 -13.73
C ASP A 68 -23.26 14.64 -13.62
N ARG A 69 -21.94 14.78 -13.51
CA ARG A 69 -21.31 16.09 -13.42
C ARG A 69 -21.51 16.94 -14.68
N LYS A 70 -21.62 16.36 -15.88
CA LYS A 70 -21.95 17.11 -17.11
C LYS A 70 -23.40 17.57 -17.10
N PHE A 71 -24.32 16.70 -16.73
CA PHE A 71 -25.75 16.99 -16.61
C PHE A 71 -26.01 18.09 -15.56
N PHE A 72 -25.43 17.89 -14.39
CA PHE A 72 -25.46 18.83 -13.28
C PHE A 72 -24.55 20.04 -13.48
N LYS A 73 -23.72 20.11 -14.53
CA LYS A 73 -22.87 21.28 -14.79
C LYS A 73 -23.69 22.55 -14.98
N GLY A 74 -24.84 22.46 -15.64
CA GLY A 74 -25.75 23.60 -15.83
C GLY A 74 -26.39 24.08 -14.53
N PHE A 75 -26.79 23.14 -13.67
CA PHE A 75 -27.44 23.43 -12.39
C PHE A 75 -26.44 23.90 -11.31
N PHE A 76 -25.28 23.23 -11.22
CA PHE A 76 -24.22 23.56 -10.24
C PHE A 76 -23.27 24.67 -10.71
N ALA A 77 -23.36 25.13 -11.96
CA ALA A 77 -22.73 26.39 -12.36
C ALA A 77 -23.31 27.58 -11.57
N LYS A 78 -24.61 27.54 -11.24
CA LYS A 78 -25.26 28.50 -10.34
C LYS A 78 -24.91 28.29 -8.86
N ALA A 79 -24.70 27.04 -8.43
CA ALA A 79 -24.41 26.68 -7.03
C ALA A 79 -22.90 26.61 -6.66
N GLY A 80 -21.99 26.98 -7.58
CA GLY A 80 -20.56 27.14 -7.29
C GLY A 80 -19.75 25.88 -6.98
N LYS A 81 -20.34 24.68 -6.88
CA LYS A 81 -19.62 23.41 -6.57
C LYS A 81 -18.83 22.90 -7.78
N LYS A 82 -17.74 23.59 -8.08
CA LYS A 82 -16.67 23.13 -8.97
C LYS A 82 -16.04 21.88 -8.36
N ALA A 83 -15.58 20.94 -9.19
CA ALA A 83 -14.95 19.74 -8.64
C ALA A 83 -13.67 20.12 -7.90
N VAL A 84 -13.54 19.52 -6.72
CA VAL A 84 -12.60 19.92 -5.68
C VAL A 84 -11.19 19.55 -6.12
N ARG A 85 -10.31 20.55 -6.15
CA ARG A 85 -8.88 20.31 -6.36
C ARG A 85 -8.30 19.90 -5.02
N ALA A 86 -7.66 18.75 -4.98
CA ALA A 86 -7.16 18.15 -3.76
C ALA A 86 -5.78 17.55 -3.98
N VAL A 87 -5.12 17.22 -2.88
CA VAL A 87 -3.87 16.48 -2.86
C VAL A 87 -4.16 15.13 -2.22
N LEU A 88 -3.89 14.06 -2.97
CA LEU A 88 -3.96 12.68 -2.49
C LEU A 88 -2.59 12.30 -1.93
N TRP A 89 -2.55 12.05 -0.63
CA TRP A 89 -1.41 11.50 0.08
C TRP A 89 -1.54 9.99 0.15
N VAL A 90 -0.47 9.30 -0.22
CA VAL A 90 -0.41 7.84 -0.24
C VAL A 90 0.62 7.39 0.77
N SER A 91 0.20 6.53 1.70
CA SER A 91 1.06 5.99 2.76
C SER A 91 0.70 4.54 3.02
N ALA A 92 1.62 3.78 3.60
CA ALA A 92 1.37 2.39 3.99
C ALA A 92 0.23 2.23 5.03
N ASP A 93 -0.16 3.31 5.72
CA ASP A 93 -1.25 3.29 6.69
C ASP A 93 -2.62 3.59 6.04
N GLY A 94 -2.63 4.40 4.97
CA GLY A 94 -3.87 4.86 4.35
C GLY A 94 -3.70 5.89 3.24
N LEU A 95 -4.84 6.24 2.64
CA LEU A 95 -5.01 7.24 1.61
C LEU A 95 -5.72 8.46 2.20
N ARG A 96 -5.09 9.63 2.12
CA ARG A 96 -5.64 10.88 2.66
C ARG A 96 -5.82 11.91 1.57
N VAL A 97 -7.00 12.51 1.48
CA VAL A 97 -7.32 13.52 0.47
C VAL A 97 -7.52 14.85 1.19
N VAL A 98 -6.67 15.82 0.87
CA VAL A 98 -6.69 17.16 1.48
C VAL A 98 -7.06 18.19 0.43
N ASP A 99 -7.98 19.11 0.72
CA ASP A 99 -8.32 20.21 -0.20
C ASP A 99 -7.08 21.09 -0.45
N ASP A 100 -6.83 21.46 -1.71
CA ASP A 100 -5.72 22.34 -2.06
C ASP A 100 -5.91 23.76 -1.50
N LYS A 101 -7.16 24.23 -1.35
CA LYS A 101 -7.48 25.60 -0.93
C LYS A 101 -7.64 25.77 0.57
N THR A 102 -8.55 25.00 1.17
CA THR A 102 -8.87 25.14 2.60
C THR A 102 -7.91 24.34 3.47
N LYS A 103 -7.15 23.41 2.88
CA LYS A 103 -6.31 22.43 3.58
C LYS A 103 -7.10 21.51 4.52
N ASP A 104 -8.42 21.40 4.31
CA ASP A 104 -9.27 20.49 5.05
C ASP A 104 -9.07 19.05 4.60
N LEU A 105 -9.12 18.12 5.55
CA LEU A 105 -9.13 16.68 5.28
C LEU A 105 -10.52 16.27 4.76
N ILE A 106 -10.59 15.91 3.49
CA ILE A 106 -11.83 15.50 2.82
C ILE A 106 -12.09 14.01 3.03
N LEU A 107 -11.04 13.20 2.99
CA LEU A 107 -11.13 11.74 3.04
C LEU A 107 -9.93 11.18 3.79
N ASP A 108 -10.21 10.29 4.74
CA ASP A 108 -9.19 9.50 5.43
C ASP A 108 -9.58 8.03 5.33
N GLN A 109 -8.97 7.35 4.36
CA GLN A 109 -9.28 5.97 4.04
C GLN A 109 -8.12 5.08 4.49
N THR A 110 -8.36 4.22 5.46
CA THR A 110 -7.35 3.22 5.87
C THR A 110 -7.14 2.21 4.74
N ILE A 111 -5.88 1.84 4.48
CA ILE A 111 -5.52 0.97 3.36
C ILE A 111 -6.14 -0.43 3.50
N GLU A 112 -6.33 -0.90 4.75
CA GLU A 112 -6.92 -2.21 5.05
C GLU A 112 -8.35 -2.38 4.53
N LYS A 113 -9.10 -1.27 4.48
CA LYS A 113 -10.49 -1.23 4.00
C LYS A 113 -10.57 -1.14 2.48
N VAL A 114 -9.49 -0.78 1.81
CA VAL A 114 -9.46 -0.71 0.34
C VAL A 114 -9.29 -2.13 -0.19
N SER A 115 -10.20 -2.55 -1.07
CA SER A 115 -10.21 -3.91 -1.62
C SER A 115 -9.50 -3.99 -2.96
N PHE A 116 -9.62 -2.96 -3.78
CA PHE A 116 -9.12 -2.97 -5.15
C PHE A 116 -8.80 -1.55 -5.62
N CYS A 117 -7.75 -1.37 -6.41
CA CYS A 117 -7.46 -0.13 -7.11
C CYS A 117 -7.22 -0.43 -8.59
N ALA A 118 -7.71 0.45 -9.46
CA ALA A 118 -7.48 0.33 -10.89
C ALA A 118 -7.35 1.70 -11.57
N PRO A 119 -6.43 1.83 -12.54
CA PRO A 119 -6.49 2.89 -13.52
C PRO A 119 -7.64 2.62 -14.51
N ASP A 120 -8.09 3.66 -15.18
CA ASP A 120 -9.14 3.59 -16.20
C ASP A 120 -8.53 3.43 -17.60
N ARG A 121 -9.04 2.52 -18.43
CA ARG A 121 -8.52 2.28 -19.80
C ARG A 121 -8.96 3.35 -20.80
N ASN A 122 -10.10 4.00 -20.57
CA ASN A 122 -10.62 5.06 -21.42
C ASN A 122 -10.04 6.43 -21.06
N PHE A 123 -9.63 6.61 -19.81
CA PHE A 123 -9.09 7.87 -19.29
C PHE A 123 -7.74 7.66 -18.60
N GLU A 124 -6.66 7.93 -19.31
CA GLU A 124 -5.27 7.74 -18.83
C GLU A 124 -4.97 8.44 -17.49
N ARG A 125 -5.69 9.53 -17.17
CA ARG A 125 -5.53 10.30 -15.92
C ARG A 125 -6.53 9.95 -14.84
N ALA A 126 -7.50 9.08 -15.12
CA ALA A 126 -8.46 8.68 -14.11
C ALA A 126 -7.89 7.54 -13.28
N PHE A 127 -8.09 7.66 -11.98
CA PHE A 127 -7.70 6.66 -10.99
C PHE A 127 -8.87 6.41 -10.07
N SER A 128 -9.09 5.16 -9.70
CA SER A 128 -10.18 4.79 -8.81
C SER A 128 -9.79 3.64 -7.90
N TYR A 129 -10.44 3.59 -6.74
CA TYR A 129 -10.34 2.46 -5.85
C TYR A 129 -11.69 2.14 -5.23
N ILE A 130 -11.86 0.88 -4.84
CA ILE A 130 -13.02 0.37 -4.16
C ILE A 130 -12.64 0.14 -2.70
N CYS A 131 -13.45 0.66 -1.79
CA CYS A 131 -13.32 0.42 -0.36
C CYS A 131 -14.61 -0.14 0.22
N ARG A 132 -14.46 -0.84 1.34
CA ARG A 132 -15.60 -1.26 2.15
C ARG A 132 -15.96 -0.16 3.13
N ASP A 133 -17.18 0.34 3.01
CA ASP A 133 -17.73 1.20 4.06
C ASP A 133 -18.27 0.32 5.21
N GLY A 134 -17.72 0.56 6.41
CA GLY A 134 -18.09 -0.17 7.62
C GLY A 134 -19.47 0.21 8.15
N THR A 135 -19.96 1.40 7.81
CA THR A 135 -21.25 1.90 8.32
C THR A 135 -22.42 1.34 7.52
N THR A 136 -22.36 1.46 6.19
CA THR A 136 -23.42 1.00 5.30
C THR A 136 -23.31 -0.47 4.91
N ARG A 137 -22.16 -1.11 5.17
CA ARG A 137 -21.83 -2.46 4.67
C ARG A 137 -22.01 -2.56 3.16
N ARG A 138 -21.72 -1.48 2.43
CA ARG A 138 -21.74 -1.44 0.97
C ARG A 138 -20.33 -1.18 0.43
N TRP A 139 -20.12 -1.52 -0.83
CA TRP A 139 -18.87 -1.21 -1.51
C TRP A 139 -18.99 0.18 -2.13
N ILE A 140 -17.96 0.99 -1.93
CA ILE A 140 -17.92 2.36 -2.41
C ILE A 140 -16.69 2.50 -3.30
N CYS A 141 -16.91 2.96 -4.53
CA CYS A 141 -15.85 3.31 -5.46
C CYS A 141 -15.58 4.81 -5.38
N HIS A 142 -14.35 5.20 -5.05
CA HIS A 142 -13.91 6.58 -5.08
C HIS A 142 -13.16 6.86 -6.38
N CYS A 143 -13.52 7.94 -7.07
CA CYS A 143 -12.94 8.30 -8.35
C CYS A 143 -12.19 9.62 -8.29
N PHE A 144 -11.00 9.61 -8.85
CA PHE A 144 -10.06 10.74 -8.91
C PHE A 144 -9.63 10.98 -10.34
N MET A 145 -9.30 12.24 -10.63
CA MET A 145 -8.67 12.63 -11.89
C MET A 145 -7.33 13.29 -11.58
N ALA A 146 -6.23 12.68 -11.99
CA ALA A 146 -4.90 13.24 -11.83
C ALA A 146 -4.76 14.54 -12.65
N ILE A 147 -4.07 15.53 -12.09
CA ILE A 147 -3.86 16.84 -12.73
C ILE A 147 -2.57 16.84 -13.55
N LYS A 148 -1.49 16.36 -12.94
CA LYS A 148 -0.15 16.32 -13.55
C LYS A 148 0.15 14.92 -14.07
N ASP A 149 -0.06 13.92 -13.21
CA ASP A 149 0.33 12.53 -13.41
C ASP A 149 -0.67 11.68 -14.21
N SER A 150 -0.28 10.46 -14.56
CA SER A 150 -1.17 9.42 -15.09
C SER A 150 -1.83 8.62 -13.95
N GLY A 151 -3.01 8.07 -14.23
CA GLY A 151 -3.74 7.20 -13.31
C GLY A 151 -2.97 5.91 -13.01
N GLU A 152 -2.17 5.42 -13.95
CA GLU A 152 -1.29 4.27 -13.76
C GLU A 152 -0.24 4.53 -12.67
N ARG A 153 0.39 5.71 -12.66
CA ARG A 153 1.36 6.10 -11.62
C ARG A 153 0.73 6.12 -10.24
N LEU A 154 -0.48 6.66 -10.13
CA LEU A 154 -1.24 6.65 -8.87
C LEU A 154 -1.56 5.21 -8.44
N SER A 155 -2.01 4.37 -9.37
CA SER A 155 -2.30 2.96 -9.10
C SER A 155 -1.06 2.20 -8.64
N HIS A 156 0.12 2.51 -9.19
CA HIS A 156 1.38 1.92 -8.75
C HIS A 156 1.73 2.33 -7.32
N ALA A 157 1.71 3.63 -7.01
CA ALA A 157 2.00 4.12 -5.66
C ALA A 157 1.05 3.54 -4.60
N VAL A 158 -0.24 3.44 -4.93
CA VAL A 158 -1.23 2.79 -4.05
C VAL A 158 -0.98 1.29 -3.94
N GLY A 159 -0.59 0.63 -5.03
CA GLY A 159 -0.13 -0.77 -5.03
C GLY A 159 1.08 -1.00 -4.11
N CYS A 160 2.05 -0.10 -4.11
CA CYS A 160 3.19 -0.14 -3.19
C CYS A 160 2.75 -0.02 -1.73
N ALA A 161 1.78 0.87 -1.44
CA ALA A 161 1.22 1.00 -0.09
C ALA A 161 0.53 -0.29 0.36
N PHE A 162 -0.23 -0.92 -0.53
CA PHE A 162 -0.87 -2.22 -0.26
C PHE A 162 0.15 -3.31 0.05
N ALA A 163 1.19 -3.43 -0.78
CA ALA A 163 2.25 -4.42 -0.57
C ALA A 163 2.95 -4.21 0.77
N ALA A 164 3.35 -2.98 1.09
CA ALA A 164 3.98 -2.65 2.36
C ALA A 164 3.06 -2.95 3.57
N CYS A 165 1.76 -2.65 3.47
CA CYS A 165 0.80 -2.95 4.54
C CYS A 165 0.59 -4.46 4.72
N LEU A 166 0.43 -5.20 3.62
CA LEU A 166 0.17 -6.64 3.67
C LEU A 166 1.40 -7.42 4.13
N GLU A 167 2.60 -7.01 3.74
CA GLU A 167 3.86 -7.58 4.24
C GLU A 167 4.00 -7.41 5.76
N ARG A 168 3.75 -6.21 6.28
CA ARG A 168 3.76 -5.94 7.73
C ARG A 168 2.72 -6.78 8.47
N LYS A 169 1.52 -6.92 7.89
CA LYS A 169 0.44 -7.72 8.48
C LYS A 169 0.78 -9.21 8.50
N GLN A 170 1.26 -9.77 7.40
CA GLN A 170 1.68 -11.16 7.34
C GLN A 170 2.86 -11.45 8.26
N LYS A 171 3.83 -10.54 8.36
CA LYS A 171 4.94 -10.67 9.30
C LYS A 171 4.43 -10.70 10.74
N ARG A 172 3.53 -9.78 11.11
CA ARG A 172 2.89 -9.78 12.44
C ARG A 172 2.06 -11.04 12.68
N GLU A 173 1.31 -11.54 11.70
CA GLU A 173 0.53 -12.78 11.83
C GLU A 173 1.44 -14.01 12.02
N LYS A 174 2.57 -14.07 11.31
CA LYS A 174 3.60 -15.11 11.47
C LYS A 174 4.33 -15.01 12.82
N GLU A 175 4.61 -13.78 13.28
CA GLU A 175 5.29 -13.52 14.56
C GLU A 175 4.35 -13.68 15.77
N CYS A 176 3.06 -13.44 15.62
CA CYS A 176 2.03 -13.79 16.62
C CYS A 176 1.66 -15.28 16.62
N GLY A 177 2.46 -16.12 15.93
CA GLY A 177 2.30 -17.56 15.75
C GLY A 177 1.86 -18.29 17.02
N VAL A 178 0.55 -18.48 17.14
CA VAL A 178 -0.05 -19.49 18.00
C VAL A 178 -0.13 -20.76 17.16
N THR A 179 0.89 -21.60 17.24
CA THR A 179 0.88 -22.92 16.63
C THR A 179 0.44 -23.92 17.67
N ALA A 180 -0.67 -24.60 17.40
CA ALA A 180 -1.13 -25.66 18.26
C ALA A 180 -0.85 -27.00 17.59
N THR A 181 0.04 -27.77 18.21
CA THR A 181 0.46 -29.08 17.75
C THR A 181 -0.24 -30.14 18.61
N PHE A 182 -0.85 -31.12 17.94
CA PHE A 182 -1.42 -32.28 18.60
C PHE A 182 -0.39 -33.40 18.58
N ASP A 183 0.04 -33.83 19.76
CA ASP A 183 0.93 -34.98 19.91
C ASP A 183 0.07 -36.25 20.07
N ALA A 184 0.07 -37.10 19.04
CA ALA A 184 -0.69 -38.35 19.01
C ALA A 184 -0.20 -39.39 20.04
N ASN A 185 1.09 -39.34 20.42
CA ASN A 185 1.67 -40.28 21.37
C ASN A 185 1.36 -39.90 22.83
N ARG A 186 1.06 -38.62 23.09
CA ARG A 186 0.70 -38.10 24.42
C ARG A 186 -0.76 -37.71 24.56
N THR A 187 -1.56 -37.89 23.50
CA THR A 187 -2.97 -37.46 23.42
C THR A 187 -3.21 -36.05 23.98
N THR A 188 -2.22 -35.16 23.82
CA THR A 188 -2.20 -33.85 24.46
C THR A 188 -2.02 -32.76 23.40
N PHE A 189 -2.78 -31.69 23.56
CA PHE A 189 -2.71 -30.52 22.70
C PHE A 189 -1.75 -29.49 23.30
N THR A 190 -0.59 -29.30 22.68
CA THR A 190 0.39 -28.30 23.10
C THR A 190 0.27 -27.07 22.22
N ARG A 191 -0.09 -25.93 22.82
CA ARG A 191 -0.19 -24.64 22.14
C ARG A 191 1.08 -23.85 22.42
N GLU A 192 1.96 -23.77 21.43
CA GLU A 192 3.15 -22.92 21.50
C GLU A 192 2.86 -21.59 20.81
N GLY A 193 3.04 -20.49 21.55
CA GLY A 193 2.73 -19.13 21.12
C GLY A 193 1.74 -18.43 22.05
N SER A 194 2.11 -17.23 22.47
CA SER A 194 1.33 -16.40 23.39
C SER A 194 0.66 -15.24 22.65
N PHE A 195 -0.62 -14.98 22.95
CA PHE A 195 -1.28 -13.74 22.54
C PHE A 195 -0.85 -12.55 23.44
N ARG A 196 -0.14 -12.84 24.54
CA ARG A 196 0.41 -11.84 25.44
C ARG A 196 1.83 -11.51 24.98
N VAL A 197 2.12 -10.20 24.91
CA VAL A 197 3.48 -9.69 24.83
C VAL A 197 4.28 -10.35 25.94
N THR A 198 5.34 -11.09 25.58
CA THR A 198 6.22 -11.78 26.52
C THR A 198 6.75 -10.75 27.52
N THR A 199 6.53 -10.99 28.80
CA THR A 199 7.03 -10.10 29.84
C THR A 199 8.54 -10.27 29.99
N ALA A 200 9.25 -9.21 30.38
CA ALA A 200 10.72 -9.22 30.48
C ALA A 200 11.26 -10.37 31.36
N THR A 201 10.48 -10.80 32.34
CA THR A 201 10.75 -11.97 33.21
C THR A 201 10.73 -13.30 32.45
N GLU A 202 9.76 -13.54 31.57
CA GLU A 202 9.68 -14.78 30.79
C GLU A 202 10.80 -14.88 29.73
N ALA A 203 11.29 -13.73 29.24
CA ALA A 203 12.45 -13.68 28.36
C ALA A 203 13.76 -14.02 29.10
N ALA A 204 13.91 -13.50 30.32
CA ALA A 204 15.08 -13.78 31.18
C ALA A 204 15.14 -15.25 31.61
N GLU A 205 14.00 -15.85 31.99
CA GLU A 205 13.93 -17.27 32.34
C GLU A 205 14.29 -18.17 31.14
N ARG A 206 13.87 -17.80 29.92
CA ARG A 206 14.22 -18.55 28.70
C ARG A 206 15.71 -18.42 28.36
N GLU A 207 16.33 -17.28 28.66
CA GLU A 207 17.78 -17.06 28.52
C GLU A 207 18.56 -17.89 29.56
N GLU A 208 18.09 -17.96 30.81
CA GLU A 208 18.65 -18.82 31.84
C GLU A 208 18.54 -20.32 31.51
N VAL A 209 17.39 -20.77 31.01
CA VAL A 209 17.18 -22.17 30.59
C VAL A 209 18.06 -22.51 29.38
N MET A 210 18.21 -21.60 28.42
CA MET A 210 19.13 -21.79 27.28
C MET A 210 20.59 -21.85 27.71
N ARG A 211 20.97 -21.08 28.74
CA ARG A 211 22.33 -21.10 29.30
C ARG A 211 22.61 -22.42 30.04
N GLN A 212 21.65 -22.93 30.80
CA GLN A 212 21.75 -24.25 31.43
C GLN A 212 21.86 -25.39 30.40
N LEU A 213 21.11 -25.32 29.30
CA LEU A 213 21.21 -26.30 28.21
C LEU A 213 22.56 -26.25 27.48
N GLN A 214 23.20 -25.08 27.38
CA GLN A 214 24.54 -24.93 26.80
C GLN A 214 25.64 -25.50 27.71
N ASP A 215 25.49 -25.37 29.03
CA ASP A 215 26.45 -25.95 29.99
C ASP A 215 26.38 -27.49 30.01
N VAL A 216 25.18 -28.08 29.84
CA VAL A 216 25.03 -29.55 29.68
C VAL A 216 25.67 -30.02 28.36
N LYS A 217 25.59 -29.23 27.29
CA LYS A 217 26.16 -29.58 25.98
C LYS A 217 27.70 -29.50 25.94
N LYS A 218 28.31 -28.65 26.78
CA LYS A 218 29.78 -28.60 26.95
C LYS A 218 30.35 -29.87 27.59
N GLY A 219 29.56 -30.60 28.38
CA GLY A 219 29.98 -31.88 28.97
C GLY A 219 30.02 -33.07 28.00
N GLN A 220 29.46 -32.95 26.79
CA GLN A 220 29.37 -34.07 25.82
C GLN A 220 30.27 -33.91 24.58
N CYS A 221 31.10 -32.86 24.49
CA CYS A 221 31.92 -32.59 23.30
C CYS A 221 33.28 -33.31 23.28
N GLU A 222 33.58 -34.21 24.22
CA GLU A 222 34.83 -34.97 24.22
C GLU A 222 34.73 -36.33 23.51
N HIS A 223 33.93 -36.47 22.44
CA HIS A 223 34.04 -37.59 21.49
C HIS A 223 33.19 -37.39 20.21
N ARG A 224 33.77 -36.87 19.12
CA ARG A 224 33.68 -37.39 17.71
C ARG A 224 34.22 -36.41 16.66
N ARG A 225 34.77 -37.01 15.59
CA ARG A 225 35.63 -36.45 14.52
C ARG A 225 34.88 -35.63 13.44
N PRO A 226 35.57 -34.80 12.63
CA PRO A 226 34.96 -33.85 11.70
C PRO A 226 34.82 -34.39 10.26
N GLY A 227 33.71 -34.06 9.60
CA GLY A 227 33.58 -34.15 8.14
C GLY A 227 32.14 -34.23 7.64
N GLU A 228 31.55 -33.10 7.21
CA GLU A 228 31.10 -32.88 5.83
C GLU A 228 30.51 -31.47 5.63
N ARG A 229 30.71 -30.93 4.44
CA ARG A 229 30.61 -29.52 4.06
C ARG A 229 29.26 -29.26 3.39
N SER A 230 28.50 -28.27 3.87
CA SER A 230 27.28 -27.78 3.23
C SER A 230 27.61 -26.87 2.04
N VAL A 231 27.03 -27.17 0.88
CA VAL A 231 27.07 -26.30 -0.31
C VAL A 231 25.75 -25.53 -0.39
N ARG A 232 25.87 -24.20 -0.40
CA ARG A 232 24.82 -23.25 -0.76
C ARG A 232 24.88 -23.01 -2.26
N THR A 233 23.74 -23.03 -2.95
CA THR A 233 23.58 -22.37 -4.25
C THR A 233 22.46 -21.35 -4.15
N CYS A 234 22.82 -20.12 -4.49
CA CYS A 234 21.94 -19.01 -4.78
C CYS A 234 21.74 -18.98 -6.30
N ASP A 235 20.53 -18.71 -6.77
CA ASP A 235 20.13 -18.11 -8.05
C ASP A 235 18.59 -18.12 -8.06
N GLY A 236 17.81 -17.15 -8.51
CA GLY A 236 18.03 -15.96 -9.32
C GLY A 236 16.73 -15.73 -10.13
N GLY A 237 16.19 -14.50 -10.13
CA GLY A 237 15.46 -13.94 -11.28
C GLY A 237 13.97 -14.27 -11.52
N SER A 238 13.12 -13.28 -11.17
CA SER A 238 12.07 -12.63 -12.00
C SER A 238 10.92 -13.44 -12.64
N LEU A 239 9.68 -13.15 -12.21
CA LEU A 239 8.65 -12.49 -13.04
C LEU A 239 7.41 -12.17 -12.19
N VAL A 240 7.17 -10.87 -11.96
CA VAL A 240 6.05 -10.36 -11.19
C VAL A 240 4.80 -10.31 -12.07
N SER A 241 3.94 -11.31 -11.89
CA SER A 241 2.52 -11.20 -12.21
C SER A 241 1.76 -11.42 -10.91
N LEU A 242 1.75 -10.40 -10.05
CA LEU A 242 0.98 -10.39 -8.81
C LEU A 242 -0.48 -10.08 -9.15
N GLN A 243 -1.15 -11.11 -9.67
CA GLN A 243 -2.59 -11.20 -9.57
C GLN A 243 -2.93 -11.34 -8.08
N TRP A 244 -3.27 -10.22 -7.46
CA TRP A 244 -3.69 -10.11 -6.06
C TRP A 244 -4.92 -10.98 -5.79
N ARG A 245 -4.71 -12.28 -5.53
CA ARG A 245 -5.73 -13.17 -4.97
C ARG A 245 -5.51 -13.25 -3.47
N ARG A 246 -6.49 -12.73 -2.73
CA ARG A 246 -6.83 -13.27 -1.42
C ARG A 246 -7.38 -14.68 -1.66
N THR A 247 -6.68 -15.68 -1.17
CA THR A 247 -7.25 -16.93 -0.67
C THR A 247 -6.69 -17.14 0.71
#